data_AF-A0A9D6VER2-F1
#
_entry.id   AF-A0A9D6VER2-F1
#
_cell.length_a   1.000
_cell.length_b   1.000
_cell.length_c   1.000
_cell.angle_alpha   90.00
_cell.angle_beta   90.00
_cell.angle_gamma   90.00
#
_symmetry.space_group_name_H-M   'P 1'
#
loop_
_entity.id
_entity.type
_entity.pdbx_description
1 polymer ?
#
loop_
_entity_poly.entity_id
_entity_poly.type
_entity_poly.pdbx_seq_one_letter_code
_entity_poly.pdbx_strand_id
1 'polypeptide(L)'
;MEQAATRKELRQFGLLVGTIFTVIGLWPLVFRGEPLRLWAIALGGLLIACGGVLPSVLAPVHKGWMWAGHILGWINTRILLGIVFYGLVTPIGIVLRLMGKDTMRQGFAESSTTYRVVRSPRPHSHMKHQF
;
A
#
# COMPACT_ATOMS: atom_id res chain seq x y z
N MET A 1 18.50 2.07 11.16
CA MET A 1 19.08 0.78 11.58
C MET A 1 18.62 -0.26 10.57
N GLU A 2 19.52 -0.78 9.73
CA GLU A 2 19.17 -1.89 8.84
C GLU A 2 18.87 -3.12 9.70
N GLN A 3 17.60 -3.47 9.86
CA GLN A 3 17.24 -4.76 10.44
C GLN A 3 17.73 -5.84 9.48
N ALA A 4 18.76 -6.58 9.90
CA ALA A 4 19.17 -7.78 9.18
C ALA A 4 17.99 -8.75 9.15
N ALA A 5 17.61 -9.20 7.96
CA ALA A 5 16.45 -10.08 7.79
C ALA A 5 16.61 -11.34 8.64
N THR A 6 15.55 -11.71 9.36
CA THR A 6 15.57 -12.81 10.31
C THR A 6 15.68 -14.13 9.56
N ARG A 7 16.43 -15.12 10.07
CA ARG A 7 16.57 -16.44 9.42
C ARG A 7 15.22 -17.07 9.02
N LYS A 8 14.17 -16.84 9.83
CA LYS A 8 12.79 -17.27 9.54
C LYS A 8 12.20 -16.59 8.29
N GLU A 9 12.43 -15.29 8.10
CA GLU A 9 11.96 -14.51 6.94
C GLU A 9 12.63 -15.00 5.66
N LEU A 10 13.94 -15.26 5.67
CA LEU A 10 14.65 -15.78 4.50
C LEU A 10 14.16 -17.19 4.11
N ARG A 11 13.89 -18.05 5.10
CA ARG A 11 13.28 -19.38 4.85
C ARG A 11 11.89 -19.23 4.24
N GLN A 12 11.06 -18.36 4.81
CA GLN A 12 9.69 -18.13 4.33
C GLN A 12 9.69 -17.54 2.92
N PHE A 13 10.60 -16.63 2.60
CA PHE A 13 10.80 -16.10 1.26
C PHE A 13 11.16 -17.21 0.26
N GLY A 14 12.19 -18.02 0.57
CA GLY A 14 12.60 -19.13 -0.30
C GLY A 14 11.50 -20.16 -0.54
N LEU A 15 10.73 -20.50 0.51
CA LEU A 15 9.60 -21.42 0.41
C LEU A 15 8.44 -20.83 -0.39
N LEU A 16 8.04 -19.58 -0.14
CA LEU A 16 6.94 -18.93 -0.86
C LEU A 16 7.28 -18.73 -2.34
N VAL A 17 8.41 -18.09 -2.63
CA VAL A 17 8.82 -17.82 -4.01
C VAL A 17 9.09 -19.12 -4.75
N GLY A 18 9.79 -20.07 -4.12
CA GLY A 18 10.05 -21.37 -4.72
C GLY A 18 8.76 -22.13 -5.04
N THR A 19 7.78 -22.15 -4.14
CA THR A 19 6.47 -22.79 -4.38
C THR A 19 5.73 -22.13 -5.55
N ILE A 20 5.72 -20.79 -5.62
CA ILE A 20 5.09 -20.05 -6.72
C ILE A 20 5.73 -20.42 -8.06
N PHE A 21 7.07 -20.46 -8.13
CA PHE A 21 7.79 -20.85 -9.35
C PHE A 21 7.53 -22.31 -9.74
N THR A 22 7.44 -23.22 -8.78
CA THR A 22 7.09 -24.63 -9.04
C THR A 22 5.66 -24.75 -9.58
N VAL A 23 4.68 -24.02 -9.03
CA VAL A 23 3.30 -24.00 -9.54
C VAL A 23 3.25 -23.45 -10.96
N ILE A 24 3.95 -22.34 -11.24
CA ILE A 24 4.05 -21.76 -12.60
C ILE A 24 4.73 -22.74 -13.57
N GLY A 25 5.71 -23.50 -13.10
CA GLY A 25 6.42 -24.51 -13.89
C GLY A 25 5.55 -25.74 -14.24
N LEU A 26 4.65 -26.12 -13.33
CA LEU A 26 3.71 -27.23 -13.48
C LEU A 26 2.41 -26.84 -14.21
N TRP A 27 2.04 -25.56 -14.19
CA TRP A 27 0.82 -25.05 -14.82
C TRP A 27 0.64 -25.44 -16.30
N PRO A 28 1.67 -25.37 -17.17
CA PRO A 28 1.56 -25.76 -18.58
C PRO A 28 1.28 -27.24 -18.77
N LEU A 29 1.81 -28.09 -17.87
CA LEU A 29 1.61 -29.54 -17.90
C LEU A 29 0.14 -29.89 -17.64
N VAL A 30 -0.47 -29.25 -16.63
CA VAL A 30 -1.84 -29.57 -16.18
C VAL A 30 -2.92 -29.02 -17.13
N PHE A 31 -2.71 -27.82 -17.68
CA PHE A 31 -3.76 -27.13 -18.45
C PHE A 31 -3.61 -27.23 -19.98
N ARG A 32 -2.40 -27.48 -20.51
CA ARG A 32 -2.15 -27.42 -21.96
C ARG A 32 -1.45 -28.66 -22.55
N GLY A 33 -0.97 -29.60 -21.74
CA GLY A 33 -0.19 -30.75 -22.21
C GLY A 33 1.16 -30.37 -22.84
N GLU A 34 1.60 -29.13 -22.62
CA GLU A 34 2.88 -28.59 -23.10
C GLU A 34 4.05 -29.10 -22.23
N PRO A 35 5.28 -29.15 -22.77
CA PRO A 35 6.43 -29.57 -21.99
C PRO A 35 6.62 -28.68 -20.76
N LEU A 36 7.01 -29.34 -19.67
CA LEU A 36 7.33 -28.68 -18.40
C LEU A 36 8.30 -27.53 -18.66
N ARG A 37 8.04 -26.40 -18.01
CA ARG A 37 9.03 -25.33 -17.93
C ARG A 37 10.10 -25.76 -16.93
N LEU A 38 10.99 -26.65 -17.40
CA LEU A 38 12.06 -27.25 -16.60
C LEU A 38 12.91 -26.18 -15.90
N TRP A 39 13.13 -25.04 -16.56
CA TRP A 39 13.83 -23.89 -15.96
C TRP A 39 13.10 -23.32 -14.74
N ALA A 40 11.77 -23.20 -14.78
CA ALA A 40 10.97 -22.68 -13.66
C ALA A 40 10.88 -23.69 -12.50
N ILE A 41 10.81 -24.99 -12.81
CA ILE A 41 10.82 -26.05 -11.80
C ILE A 41 12.20 -26.19 -11.16
N ALA A 42 13.27 -26.16 -11.95
CA ALA A 42 14.64 -26.20 -11.45
C ALA A 42 14.92 -24.97 -10.55
N LEU A 43 14.48 -23.78 -10.96
CA LEU A 43 14.60 -22.57 -10.17
C LEU A 43 13.78 -22.65 -8.88
N GLY A 44 12.53 -23.10 -8.94
CA GLY A 44 11.66 -23.28 -7.77
C GLY A 44 12.23 -24.29 -6.77
N GLY A 45 12.68 -25.45 -7.25
CA GLY A 45 13.32 -26.48 -6.44
C GLY A 45 14.64 -26.00 -5.81
N LEU A 46 15.45 -25.27 -6.56
CA LEU A 46 16.68 -24.64 -6.05
C LEU A 46 16.37 -23.63 -4.93
N LEU A 47 15.37 -22.77 -5.11
CA LEU A 47 14.97 -21.81 -4.09
C LEU A 47 14.44 -22.48 -2.82
N ILE A 48 13.65 -23.56 -2.95
CA ILE A 48 13.15 -24.34 -1.81
C ILE A 48 14.32 -25.01 -1.09
N ALA A 49 15.24 -25.65 -1.82
CA ALA A 49 16.41 -26.31 -1.26
C ALA A 49 17.34 -25.32 -0.54
N CYS A 50 17.67 -24.20 -1.18
CA CYS A 50 18.48 -23.14 -0.56
C CYS A 50 17.75 -22.50 0.63
N GLY A 51 16.43 -22.30 0.54
CA GLY A 51 15.61 -21.84 1.65
C GLY A 51 15.58 -22.81 2.83
N GLY A 52 15.68 -24.12 2.60
CA GLY A 52 15.72 -25.14 3.64
C GLY A 52 17.09 -25.30 4.31
N VAL A 53 18.16 -25.34 3.53
CA VAL A 53 19.50 -25.73 4.01
C VAL A 53 20.36 -24.52 4.40
N LEU A 54 20.43 -23.49 3.54
CA LEU A 54 21.26 -22.29 3.75
C LEU A 54 20.50 -21.01 3.44
N PRO A 55 19.58 -20.58 4.34
CA PRO A 55 18.83 -19.34 4.15
C PRO A 55 19.74 -18.11 4.05
N SER A 56 20.93 -18.12 4.64
CA SER A 56 21.87 -16.99 4.63
C SER A 56 22.32 -16.57 3.23
N VAL A 57 22.36 -17.50 2.26
CA VAL A 57 22.71 -17.19 0.86
C VAL A 57 21.61 -16.39 0.16
N LEU A 58 20.36 -16.51 0.63
CA LEU A 58 19.21 -15.76 0.11
C LEU A 58 19.15 -14.33 0.64
N ALA A 59 20.00 -13.94 1.59
CA ALA A 59 19.98 -12.61 2.22
C ALA A 59 20.10 -11.44 1.23
N PRO A 60 21.09 -11.40 0.31
CA PRO A 60 21.20 -10.30 -0.66
C PRO A 60 20.03 -10.27 -1.65
N VAL A 61 19.54 -11.43 -2.08
CA VAL A 61 18.40 -11.56 -2.99
C VAL A 61 17.13 -11.06 -2.32
N HIS A 62 16.88 -11.49 -1.08
CA HIS A 62 15.75 -11.04 -0.28
C HIS A 62 15.79 -9.52 -0.07
N LYS A 63 16.96 -8.95 0.23
CA LYS A 63 17.13 -7.50 0.40
C LYS A 63 16.76 -6.73 -0.87
N GLY A 64 17.25 -7.17 -2.03
CA GLY A 64 16.89 -6.57 -3.32
C GLY A 64 15.40 -6.68 -3.64
N TRP A 65 14.81 -7.84 -3.36
CA TRP A 65 13.38 -8.07 -3.53
C TRP A 65 12.52 -7.17 -2.63
N MET A 66 12.91 -7.04 -1.36
CA MET A 66 12.21 -6.17 -0.40
C MET A 66 12.32 -4.70 -0.79
N TRP A 67 13.48 -4.26 -1.29
CA TRP A 67 13.64 -2.91 -1.82
C TRP A 67 12.69 -2.62 -2.99
N ALA A 68 12.59 -3.55 -3.94
CA ALA A 68 11.61 -3.45 -5.03
C ALA A 68 10.16 -3.42 -4.49
N GLY A 69 9.86 -4.27 -3.50
CA GLY A 69 8.56 -4.27 -2.81
C GLY A 69 8.24 -2.94 -2.14
N HIS A 70 9.21 -2.27 -1.53
CA HIS A 70 9.03 -0.95 -0.93
C HIS A 70 8.70 0.13 -1.98
N ILE A 71 9.40 0.13 -3.11
CA ILE A 71 9.09 1.04 -4.22
C ILE A 71 7.68 0.78 -4.73
N LEU A 72 7.33 -0.48 -4.95
CA LEU A 72 6.00 -0.86 -5.43
C LEU A 72 4.91 -0.45 -4.44
N GLY A 73 5.15 -0.63 -3.13
CA GLY A 73 4.23 -0.19 -2.07
C GLY A 73 4.07 1.33 -2.02
N TRP A 74 5.16 2.08 -2.22
CA TRP A 74 5.14 3.55 -2.31
C TRP A 74 4.31 4.03 -3.51
N ILE A 75 4.50 3.41 -4.67
CA ILE A 75 3.70 3.70 -5.89
C ILE A 75 2.23 3.35 -5.63
N ASN A 76 1.95 2.14 -5.13
CA ASN A 76 0.60 1.65 -4.88
C ASN A 76 -0.18 2.57 -3.95
N THR A 77 0.46 3.05 -2.88
CA THR A 77 -0.17 3.98 -1.93
C THR A 77 -0.55 5.30 -2.62
N ARG A 78 0.29 5.87 -3.48
CA ARG A 78 -0.05 7.09 -4.25
C ARG A 78 -1.17 6.84 -5.26
N ILE A 79 -1.14 5.71 -5.94
CA ILE A 79 -2.18 5.35 -6.91
C ILE A 79 -3.52 5.20 -6.20
N LEU A 80 -3.58 4.41 -5.13
CA LEU A 80 -4.80 4.22 -4.34
C LEU A 80 -5.33 5.55 -3.80
N LEU A 81 -4.47 6.36 -3.18
CA LEU A 81 -4.87 7.66 -2.64
C LEU A 81 -5.33 8.62 -3.74
N GLY A 82 -4.66 8.63 -4.89
CA GLY A 82 -5.05 9.41 -6.07
C GLY A 82 -6.41 8.98 -6.60
N ILE A 83 -6.66 7.68 -6.74
CA ILE A 83 -7.96 7.15 -7.19
C ILE A 83 -9.05 7.53 -6.20
N VAL A 84 -8.83 7.36 -4.88
CA VAL A 84 -9.83 7.75 -3.87
C VAL A 84 -10.08 9.25 -3.89
N PHE A 85 -9.04 10.06 -3.98
CA PHE A 85 -9.18 11.51 -3.96
C PHE A 85 -9.90 12.03 -5.21
N TYR A 86 -9.51 11.59 -6.40
CA TYR A 86 -10.11 12.08 -7.65
C TYR A 86 -11.39 11.35 -8.03
N GLY A 87 -11.56 10.09 -7.61
CA GLY A 87 -12.73 9.27 -7.90
C GLY A 87 -13.87 9.43 -6.90
N LEU A 88 -13.58 9.82 -5.65
CA LEU A 88 -14.61 9.96 -4.61
C LEU A 88 -14.63 11.38 -4.02
N VAL A 89 -13.52 11.85 -3.45
CA VAL A 89 -13.51 13.12 -2.70
C VAL A 89 -13.78 14.32 -3.60
N THR A 90 -13.10 14.38 -4.75
CA THR A 90 -13.22 15.46 -5.73
C THR A 90 -14.63 15.57 -6.32
N PRO A 91 -15.27 14.48 -6.83
CA PRO A 91 -16.62 14.58 -7.35
C PRO A 91 -17.65 14.93 -6.27
N ILE A 92 -17.49 14.46 -5.03
CA ILE A 92 -18.34 14.91 -3.92
C ILE A 92 -18.22 16.42 -3.73
N GLY A 93 -16.99 16.96 -3.73
CA GLY A 93 -16.75 18.40 -3.65
C GLY A 93 -17.36 19.18 -4.82
N ILE A 94 -17.24 18.67 -6.05
CA ILE A 94 -17.86 19.26 -7.24
C ILE A 94 -19.39 19.28 -7.11
N VAL A 95 -20.00 18.18 -6.68
CA VAL A 95 -21.45 18.09 -6.46
C VAL A 95 -21.91 19.10 -5.41
N LEU A 96 -21.20 19.19 -4.27
CA LEU A 96 -21.52 20.18 -3.23
C LEU A 96 -21.41 21.62 -3.75
N ARG A 97 -20.40 21.91 -4.57
CA ARG A 97 -20.21 23.22 -5.19
C ARG A 97 -21.31 23.55 -6.20
N LEU A 98 -21.73 22.57 -7.02
CA LEU A 98 -22.86 22.72 -7.95
C LEU A 98 -24.19 22.91 -7.22
N MET A 99 -24.37 22.28 -6.05
CA MET A 99 -25.53 22.50 -5.18
C MET A 99 -25.50 23.85 -4.43
N GLY A 100 -24.48 24.68 -4.64
CA GLY A 100 -24.31 25.97 -3.96
C GLY A 100 -24.00 25.85 -2.47
N LYS A 101 -23.62 24.66 -1.99
CA LYS A 101 -23.29 24.44 -0.57
C LYS A 101 -21.83 24.81 -0.31
N ASP A 102 -21.60 26.03 0.13
CA ASP A 102 -20.30 26.45 0.63
C ASP A 102 -20.15 26.08 2.12
N THR A 103 -19.60 24.90 2.39
CA THR A 103 -19.37 24.42 3.75
C THR A 103 -18.26 25.17 4.47
N MET A 104 -17.33 25.79 3.74
CA MET A 104 -16.17 26.48 4.32
C MET A 104 -16.32 28.01 4.30
N ARG A 105 -17.42 28.56 3.76
CA ARG A 105 -17.66 30.01 3.62
C ARG A 105 -16.45 30.72 2.99
N GLN A 106 -15.94 30.16 1.90
CA GLN A 106 -14.74 30.63 1.21
C GLN A 106 -15.01 31.81 0.26
N GLY A 107 -16.27 32.18 0.05
CA GLY A 107 -16.62 33.38 -0.72
C GLY A 107 -16.02 34.65 -0.11
N PHE A 108 -15.22 35.36 -0.90
CA PHE A 108 -14.79 36.72 -0.56
C PHE A 108 -16.01 37.65 -0.64
N ALA A 109 -16.28 38.35 0.46
CA ALA A 109 -17.35 39.32 0.54
C ALA A 109 -16.71 40.69 0.73
N GLU A 110 -16.57 41.44 -0.37
CA GLU A 110 -15.95 42.78 -0.43
C GLU A 110 -16.60 43.79 0.52
N SER A 111 -17.88 43.62 0.85
CA SER A 111 -18.62 44.47 1.78
C SER A 111 -18.44 44.11 3.25
N SER A 112 -17.63 43.08 3.57
CA SER A 112 -17.43 42.62 4.95
C SER A 112 -16.28 43.35 5.63
N THR A 113 -16.55 44.01 6.75
CA THR A 113 -15.49 44.63 7.57
C THR A 113 -14.56 43.60 8.21
N THR A 114 -15.00 42.34 8.37
CA THR A 114 -14.21 41.25 8.97
C THR A 114 -14.82 39.87 8.67
N TYR A 115 -13.97 38.88 8.39
CA TYR A 115 -14.35 37.46 8.15
C TYR A 115 -14.45 36.61 9.42
N ARG A 116 -14.21 37.20 10.59
CA ARG A 116 -14.20 36.51 11.89
C ARG A 116 -15.62 36.05 12.23
N VAL A 117 -15.80 34.74 12.39
CA VAL A 117 -17.05 34.17 12.91
C VAL A 117 -17.14 34.51 14.40
N VAL A 118 -18.01 35.47 14.75
CA VAL A 118 -18.30 35.83 16.14
C VAL A 118 -18.95 34.62 16.80
N ARG A 119 -18.32 34.10 17.86
CA ARG A 119 -18.89 33.03 18.67
C ARG A 119 -19.45 33.64 19.95
N SER A 120 -20.65 33.24 20.32
CA SER A 120 -21.24 33.63 21.60
C SER A 120 -20.38 33.09 22.76
N PRO A 121 -20.18 33.88 23.83
CA PRO A 121 -19.51 33.39 25.04
C PRO A 121 -20.21 32.13 25.53
N ARG A 122 -19.42 31.09 25.86
CA ARG A 122 -19.99 29.88 26.47
C ARG A 122 -20.55 30.27 27.85
N PRO A 123 -21.69 29.71 28.28
CA PRO A 123 -22.23 29.95 29.62
C PRO A 123 -21.20 29.59 30.69
N HIS A 124 -21.08 30.40 31.75
CA HIS A 124 -20.12 30.18 32.82
C HIS A 124 -20.33 28.85 33.57
N SER A 125 -21.54 28.27 33.51
CA SER A 125 -21.86 26.95 34.08
C SER A 125 -21.37 25.77 33.23
N HIS A 126 -20.87 26.02 32.03
CA HIS A 126 -20.48 24.98 31.09
C HIS A 126 -19.00 24.58 31.29
N MET A 127 -18.77 23.60 32.17
CA MET A 127 -17.43 23.12 32.55
C MET A 127 -16.96 21.86 31.80
N LYS A 128 -17.71 21.37 30.81
CA LYS A 128 -17.27 20.22 30.02
C LYS A 128 -16.18 20.66 29.02
N HIS A 129 -15.02 19.99 29.08
CA HIS A 129 -13.84 20.23 28.23
C HIS A 129 -13.14 21.59 28.50
N GLN A 130 -12.70 21.78 29.74
CA GLN A 130 -11.94 22.98 30.17
C GLN A 130 -10.44 22.92 29.81
N PHE A 131 -9.91 21.74 29.50
CA PHE A 131 -8.50 21.49 29.16
C PHE A 131 -8.38 20.95 27.74
#